data_AF-A0A5C7B6L9-F1
#
_entry.id   AF-A0A5C7B6L9-F1
#
_cell.length_a   1.000
_cell.length_b   1.000
_cell.length_c   1.000
_cell.angle_alpha   90.00
_cell.angle_beta   90.00
_cell.angle_gamma   90.00
#
_symmetry.space_group_name_H-M   'P 1'
#
loop_
_entity.id
_entity.type
_entity.pdbx_description
1 polymer ?
#
loop_
_entity_poly.entity_id
_entity_poly.type
_entity_poly.pdbx_seq_one_letter_code
_entity_poly.pdbx_strand_id
1 'polypeptide(L)'
;MENNIEPFGNNNAQRAWEKEEAYLRAQKKVKAIMGFYWHLASYVIVNLFLIILITTSGGRLFSFGTFSTAFFWGIGLAFHFMGVFGPSFFFGKHWEERKIKELMDKDTNNWE
;
A
#
# COMPACT_ATOMS: atom_id res chain seq x y z
N MET A 1 12.38 48.44 -27.05
CA MET A 1 12.99 47.56 -26.03
C MET A 1 11.86 46.69 -25.52
N GLU A 2 11.81 45.43 -25.97
CA GLU A 2 10.78 44.47 -25.55
C GLU A 2 11.05 44.13 -24.07
N ASN A 3 10.11 44.48 -23.18
CA ASN A 3 10.25 44.15 -21.77
C ASN A 3 9.85 42.69 -21.55
N ASN A 4 10.83 41.80 -21.51
CA ASN A 4 10.67 40.44 -21.00
C ASN A 4 10.55 40.50 -19.47
N ILE A 5 9.31 40.59 -18.99
CA ILE A 5 9.00 40.42 -17.57
C ILE A 5 8.81 38.92 -17.34
N GLU A 6 9.83 38.24 -16.82
CA GLU A 6 9.67 36.87 -16.33
C GLU A 6 8.71 36.86 -15.12
N PRO A 7 7.80 35.89 -14.99
CA PRO A 7 6.84 35.86 -13.90
C PRO A 7 7.53 35.41 -12.60
N PHE A 8 8.11 36.38 -11.88
CA PHE A 8 8.63 36.22 -10.52
C PHE A 8 7.49 35.94 -9.54
N GLY A 9 6.99 34.71 -9.45
CA GLY A 9 5.99 34.38 -8.42
C GLY A 9 5.45 32.96 -8.41
N ASN A 10 5.57 32.20 -9.49
CA ASN A 10 4.93 30.88 -9.59
C ASN A 10 5.85 29.73 -9.11
N ASN A 11 7.13 29.79 -9.49
CA ASN A 11 8.00 28.61 -9.49
C ASN A 11 8.30 28.04 -8.09
N ASN A 12 8.31 28.88 -7.05
CA ASN A 12 8.60 28.45 -5.68
C ASN A 12 7.39 27.81 -5.01
N ALA A 13 6.20 28.38 -5.23
CA ALA A 13 4.95 27.79 -4.76
C ALA A 13 4.75 26.44 -5.45
N GLN A 14 4.82 26.37 -6.78
CA GLN A 14 4.61 25.12 -7.52
C GLN A 14 5.57 24.00 -7.09
N ARG A 15 6.85 24.31 -6.86
CA ARG A 15 7.82 23.36 -6.29
C ARG A 15 7.48 22.92 -4.86
N ALA A 16 6.87 23.78 -4.04
CA ALA A 16 6.43 23.42 -2.70
C ALA A 16 5.24 22.45 -2.75
N TRP A 17 4.25 22.73 -3.60
CA TRP A 17 3.11 21.84 -3.84
C TRP A 17 3.54 20.46 -4.36
N GLU A 18 4.42 20.42 -5.37
CA GLU A 18 4.95 19.16 -5.91
C GLU A 18 5.70 18.32 -4.85
N LYS A 19 6.49 18.98 -3.99
CA LYS A 19 7.20 18.33 -2.88
C LYS A 19 6.23 17.79 -1.84
N GLU A 20 5.21 18.56 -1.48
CA GLU A 20 4.19 18.15 -0.52
C GLU A 20 3.39 16.95 -1.03
N GLU A 21 2.96 16.96 -2.29
CA GLU A 21 2.30 15.81 -2.90
C GLU A 21 3.20 14.56 -2.94
N ALA A 22 4.45 14.72 -3.34
CA ALA A 22 5.41 13.62 -3.37
C ALA A 22 5.59 13.01 -1.96
N TYR A 23 5.67 13.88 -0.94
CA TYR A 23 5.74 13.47 0.45
C TYR A 23 4.47 12.73 0.90
N LEU A 24 3.28 13.25 0.60
CA LEU A 24 2.01 12.59 0.93
C LEU A 24 1.86 11.23 0.24
N ARG A 25 2.28 11.12 -1.03
CA ARG A 25 2.30 9.83 -1.76
C ARG A 25 3.24 8.83 -1.10
N ALA A 26 4.45 9.26 -0.74
CA ALA A 26 5.41 8.41 -0.03
C ALA A 26 4.86 7.97 1.35
N GLN A 27 4.25 8.88 2.10
CA GLN A 27 3.65 8.59 3.40
C GLN A 27 2.50 7.57 3.28
N LYS A 28 1.59 7.74 2.31
CA LYS A 28 0.51 6.77 2.04
C LYS A 28 1.06 5.38 1.73
N LYS A 29 2.11 5.28 0.90
CA LYS A 29 2.79 4.01 0.60
C LYS A 29 3.38 3.36 1.86
N VAL A 30 4.12 4.12 2.66
CA VAL A 30 4.70 3.62 3.92
C VAL A 30 3.62 3.14 4.87
N LYS A 31 2.52 3.89 5.02
CA LYS A 31 1.39 3.50 5.87
C LYS A 31 0.74 2.20 5.40
N ALA A 32 0.58 2.02 4.09
CA ALA A 32 0.04 0.78 3.51
C ALA A 32 0.98 -0.42 3.76
N ILE A 33 2.29 -0.23 3.56
CA ILE A 33 3.31 -1.25 3.85
C ILE A 33 3.30 -1.64 5.33
N MET A 34 3.27 -0.66 6.23
CA MET A 34 3.18 -0.90 7.68
C MET A 34 1.88 -1.61 8.06
N GLY A 35 0.75 -1.26 7.44
CA GLY A 35 -0.52 -1.96 7.63
C GLY A 35 -0.44 -3.42 7.20
N PHE A 36 0.22 -3.72 6.09
CA PHE A 36 0.49 -5.09 5.67
C PHE A 36 1.36 -5.85 6.67
N TYR A 37 2.45 -5.25 7.16
CA TYR A 37 3.30 -5.90 8.16
C TYR A 37 2.56 -6.20 9.47
N TRP A 38 1.69 -5.30 9.93
CA TRP A 38 0.86 -5.57 11.10
C TRP A 38 -0.09 -6.75 10.88
N HIS A 39 -0.71 -6.84 9.70
CA HIS A 39 -1.59 -7.96 9.36
C HIS A 39 -0.81 -9.27 9.21
N LEU A 40 0.38 -9.25 8.61
CA LEU A 40 1.28 -10.40 8.52
C LEU A 40 1.74 -10.85 9.91
N ALA A 41 2.12 -9.92 10.78
CA ALA A 41 2.55 -10.22 12.14
C ALA A 41 1.41 -10.86 12.95
N SER A 42 0.19 -10.30 12.89
CA SER A 42 -0.96 -10.89 13.57
C SER A 42 -1.29 -12.28 13.01
N TYR A 43 -1.22 -12.45 11.69
CA TYR A 43 -1.38 -13.76 11.05
C TYR A 43 -0.39 -14.78 11.60
N VAL A 44 0.91 -14.46 11.66
CA VAL A 44 1.93 -15.40 12.16
C VAL A 44 1.73 -15.71 13.64
N ILE A 45 1.55 -14.69 14.48
CA ILE A 45 1.43 -14.85 15.94
C ILE A 45 0.19 -15.68 16.29
N VAL A 46 -0.97 -15.37 15.71
CA VAL A 46 -2.23 -16.07 16.02
C VAL A 46 -2.16 -17.52 15.51
N ASN A 47 -1.69 -17.76 14.29
CA ASN A 47 -1.60 -19.13 13.77
C ASN A 47 -0.58 -19.97 14.56
N LEU A 48 0.56 -19.39 14.95
CA LEU A 48 1.52 -20.09 15.81
C LEU A 48 0.91 -20.44 17.17
N PHE A 49 0.18 -19.50 17.79
CA PHE A 49 -0.52 -19.74 19.05
C PHE A 49 -1.57 -20.87 18.92
N LEU A 50 -2.37 -20.87 17.85
CA LEU A 50 -3.34 -21.93 17.57
C LEU A 50 -2.68 -23.31 17.39
N ILE A 51 -1.58 -23.38 16.64
CA ILE A 51 -0.84 -24.63 16.44
C ILE A 51 -0.33 -25.18 17.78
N ILE A 52 0.27 -24.33 18.61
CA ILE A 52 0.76 -24.72 19.95
C ILE A 52 -0.39 -25.24 20.81
N LEU A 53 -1.52 -24.53 20.82
CA LEU A 53 -2.70 -24.87 21.62
C LEU A 53 -3.31 -26.22 21.19
N ILE A 54 -3.44 -26.46 19.88
CA ILE A 54 -3.96 -27.72 19.33
C ILE A 54 -3.02 -28.88 19.62
N THR A 55 -1.71 -28.66 19.52
CA THR A 55 -0.70 -29.69 19.79
C THR A 55 -0.67 -30.07 21.28
N THR A 56 -0.74 -29.06 22.15
CA THR A 56 -0.68 -29.27 23.61
C THR A 56 -1.96 -29.92 24.16
N SER A 57 -3.10 -29.74 23.48
CA SER A 57 -4.38 -30.37 23.83
C SER A 57 -4.54 -31.80 23.28
N GLY A 58 -3.48 -32.39 22.71
CA GLY A 58 -3.50 -33.75 22.16
C GLY A 58 -4.12 -33.85 20.76
N GLY A 59 -4.35 -32.72 20.10
CA GLY A 59 -4.83 -32.67 18.72
C GLY A 59 -3.79 -33.14 17.71
N ARG A 60 -4.25 -33.68 16.57
CA ARG A 60 -3.36 -34.03 15.45
C ARG A 60 -2.83 -32.76 14.78
N LEU A 61 -1.50 -32.59 14.82
CA LEU A 61 -0.77 -31.52 14.13
C LEU A 61 -1.11 -31.44 12.64
N PHE A 62 -1.14 -32.59 11.95
CA PHE A 62 -1.40 -32.69 10.51
C PHE A 62 -2.89 -32.89 10.18
N SER A 63 -3.78 -32.24 10.91
CA SER A 63 -5.20 -32.20 10.54
C SER A 63 -5.45 -31.02 9.61
N PHE A 64 -6.25 -31.22 8.56
CA PHE A 64 -6.71 -30.13 7.70
C PHE A 64 -7.39 -29.01 8.51
N GLY A 65 -8.09 -29.37 9.60
CA GLY A 65 -8.71 -28.39 10.50
C GLY A 65 -7.73 -27.50 11.27
N THR A 66 -6.50 -27.95 11.50
CA THR A 66 -5.46 -27.17 12.19
C THR A 66 -4.91 -26.07 11.29
N PHE A 67 -4.84 -26.33 9.98
CA PHE A 67 -4.28 -25.40 9.00
C PHE A 67 -5.34 -24.66 8.18
N SER A 68 -6.61 -25.03 8.27
CA SER A 68 -7.68 -24.39 7.48
C SER A 68 -7.78 -22.90 7.79
N THR A 69 -7.69 -22.51 9.07
CA THR A 69 -7.68 -21.10 9.50
C THR A 69 -6.52 -20.33 8.86
N ALA A 70 -5.30 -20.89 8.92
CA ALA A 70 -4.13 -20.32 8.29
C ALA A 70 -4.32 -20.21 6.77
N PHE A 71 -4.84 -21.24 6.12
CA PHE A 71 -5.05 -21.28 4.68
C PHE A 71 -6.01 -20.19 4.20
N PHE A 72 -7.21 -20.10 4.79
CA PHE A 72 -8.20 -19.10 4.38
C PHE A 72 -7.76 -17.67 4.70
N TRP A 73 -7.13 -17.44 5.85
CA TRP A 73 -6.54 -16.13 6.15
C TRP A 73 -5.36 -15.79 5.23
N GLY A 74 -4.58 -16.79 4.85
CA GLY A 74 -3.47 -16.67 3.91
C GLY A 74 -3.92 -16.16 2.54
N ILE A 75 -5.12 -16.55 2.07
CA ILE A 75 -5.71 -16.00 0.84
C ILE A 75 -5.96 -14.49 0.99
N GLY A 76 -6.58 -14.06 2.10
CA GLY A 76 -6.81 -12.63 2.37
C GLY A 76 -5.51 -11.84 2.49
N LEU A 77 -4.50 -12.42 3.13
CA LEU A 77 -3.16 -11.85 3.24
C LEU A 77 -2.49 -11.71 1.86
N ALA A 78 -2.65 -12.69 0.97
CA ALA A 78 -2.12 -12.64 -0.39
C ALA A 78 -2.77 -11.52 -1.22
N PHE A 79 -4.09 -11.32 -1.10
CA PHE A 79 -4.76 -10.19 -1.74
C PHE A 79 -4.30 -8.84 -1.16
N HIS A 80 -4.09 -8.74 0.15
CA HIS A 80 -3.55 -7.52 0.75
C HIS A 80 -2.12 -7.23 0.27
N PHE A 81 -1.28 -8.26 0.20
CA PHE A 81 0.06 -8.15 -0.39
C PHE A 81 0.00 -7.64 -1.82
N MET A 82 -0.88 -8.22 -2.65
CA MET A 82 -1.05 -7.79 -4.03
C MET A 82 -1.59 -6.36 -4.16
N GLY A 83 -2.44 -5.90 -3.24
CA GLY A 83 -2.88 -4.51 -3.19
C GLY A 83 -1.77 -3.52 -2.83
N VAL A 84 -0.90 -3.89 -1.90
CA VAL A 84 0.18 -3.02 -1.40
C VAL A 84 1.40 -3.01 -2.32
N PHE A 85 1.82 -4.17 -2.80
CA PHE A 85 3.05 -4.35 -3.58
C PHE A 85 2.80 -4.63 -5.06
N GLY A 86 1.63 -5.12 -5.43
CA GLY A 86 1.33 -5.55 -6.80
C GLY A 86 1.48 -4.44 -7.84
N PRO A 87 1.02 -3.21 -7.60
CA PRO A 87 1.23 -2.13 -8.56
C PRO A 87 2.70 -1.85 -8.88
N SER A 88 3.55 -1.82 -7.85
CA SER A 88 4.99 -1.60 -8.01
C SER A 88 5.74 -2.83 -8.56
N PHE A 89 5.28 -4.05 -8.27
CA PHE A 89 5.95 -5.30 -8.69
C PHE A 89 5.54 -5.77 -10.10
N PHE A 90 4.26 -5.67 -10.48
CA PHE A 90 3.75 -6.21 -11.73
C PHE A 90 3.66 -5.18 -12.87
N PHE A 91 3.38 -3.91 -12.57
CA PHE A 91 3.03 -2.93 -13.60
C PHE A 91 4.09 -1.85 -13.85
N GLY A 92 5.13 -1.77 -13.02
CA GLY A 92 6.29 -0.89 -13.19
C GLY A 92 5.98 0.62 -13.13
N LYS A 93 7.01 1.45 -13.37
CA LYS A 93 6.91 2.92 -13.28
C LYS A 93 5.84 3.54 -14.21
N HIS A 94 5.63 2.93 -15.38
CA HIS A 94 4.68 3.45 -16.36
C HIS A 94 3.22 3.38 -15.87
N TRP A 95 2.87 2.37 -15.08
CA TRP A 95 1.55 2.33 -14.44
C TRP A 95 1.42 3.38 -13.34
N GLU A 96 2.47 3.61 -12.54
CA GLU A 96 2.44 4.65 -11.50
C GLU A 96 2.25 6.04 -12.10
N GLU A 97 2.96 6.35 -13.19
CA GLU A 97 2.82 7.61 -13.92
C GLU A 97 1.40 7.82 -14.46
N ARG A 98 0.80 6.79 -15.08
CA ARG A 98 -0.59 6.86 -15.55
C ARG A 98 -1.57 7.09 -14.41
N LYS A 99 -1.38 6.44 -13.25
CA LYS A 99 -2.30 6.56 -12.12
C LYS A 99 -2.17 7.90 -11.40
N ILE A 100 -0.97 8.45 -11.34
CA ILE A 100 -0.74 9.82 -10.86
C ILE A 100 -1.46 10.81 -11.78
N LYS A 101 -1.30 10.67 -13.10
CA LYS A 101 -2.00 11.53 -14.07
C LYS A 101 -3.52 11.45 -13.93
N GLU A 102 -4.09 10.25 -13.81
CA GLU A 102 -5.54 10.08 -13.63
C GLU A 102 -6.06 10.68 -12.31
N LEU A 103 -5.29 10.59 -11.22
CA LEU A 103 -5.66 11.23 -9.95
C LEU A 103 -5.62 12.75 -10.06
N MET A 104 -4.61 13.30 -10.73
CA MET A 104 -4.47 14.73 -10.96
C MET A 104 -5.63 15.28 -11.81
N ASP A 105 -5.98 14.57 -12.89
CA ASP A 105 -7.12 14.94 -13.76
C ASP A 105 -8.47 14.82 -13.01
N LYS A 106 -8.62 13.85 -12.10
CA LYS A 106 -9.82 13.69 -11.26
C LYS A 106 -9.95 14.80 -10.21
N ASP A 107 -8.84 15.23 -9.61
CA ASP A 107 -8.87 16.33 -8.66
C ASP A 107 -9.28 17.62 -9.38
N THR A 108 -8.77 17.91 -10.58
CA THR A 108 -9.16 19.09 -11.36
C THR A 108 -10.66 19.12 -11.70
N ASN A 109 -11.26 17.98 -12.06
CA ASN A 109 -12.68 17.89 -12.41
C ASN A 109 -13.65 18.00 -11.22
N ASN A 110 -13.19 17.84 -9.98
CA ASN A 110 -14.03 17.99 -8.79
C ASN A 110 -14.15 19.45 -8.30
N TRP A 111 -13.42 20.39 -8.93
CA TRP A 111 -13.49 21.83 -8.64
C TRP A 111 -14.27 22.63 -9.69
N GLU A 112 -14.91 21.96 -10.66
CA GLU A 112 -15.85 22.55 -11.63
C GLU A 112 -17.32 22.27 -11.27
#